data_AF-A0A7X2TAV9-F1
#
_entry.id   AF-A0A7X2TAV9-F1
#
_cell.length_a   1.000
_cell.length_b   1.000
_cell.length_c   1.000
_cell.angle_alpha   90.00
_cell.angle_beta   90.00
_cell.angle_gamma   90.00
#
_symmetry.space_group_name_H-M   'P 1'
#
loop_
_entity.id
_entity.type
_entity.pdbx_description
1 polymer ?
#
loop_
_entity_poly.entity_id
_entity_poly.type
_entity_poly.pdbx_seq_one_letter_code
_entity_poly.pdbx_strand_id
1 'polypeptide(L)' 'MILYFTGTGNSRHVAEKIAEATGDAIENIAVHLKKHDVGSYTSEKPYVFVGPVYAVLRLHRQLPGERD' A
#
# COMPACT_ATOMS: atom_id res chain seq x y z
N MET A 1 -5.33 -5.58 -13.50
CA MET A 1 -3.90 -5.34 -13.16
C MET A 1 -3.80 -4.88 -11.72
N ILE A 2 -2.81 -5.35 -10.97
CA ILE A 2 -2.62 -5.03 -9.55
C ILE A 2 -1.35 -4.18 -9.40
N LEU A 3 -1.54 -2.93 -9.01
CA LEU A 3 -0.47 -1.96 -8.78
C LEU A 3 -0.22 -1.88 -7.27
N TYR A 4 1.01 -2.15 -6.83
CA TYR A 4 1.32 -2.13 -5.41
C TYR A 4 2.56 -1.31 -5.08
N PHE A 5 2.56 -0.73 -3.87
CA PHE A 5 3.78 -0.22 -3.24
C PHE A 5 3.87 -0.78 -1.82
N THR A 6 5.09 -0.96 -1.32
CA THR A 6 5.33 -1.60 -0.02
C THR A 6 6.57 -1.03 0.65
N GLY A 7 6.50 -0.83 1.97
CA GLY A 7 7.67 -0.48 2.79
C GLY A 7 8.36 -1.74 3.32
N THR A 8 7.63 -2.56 4.07
CA THR A 8 8.16 -3.73 4.80
C THR A 8 7.77 -5.09 4.22
N GLY A 9 7.01 -5.13 3.12
CA GLY A 9 6.63 -6.36 2.42
C GLY A 9 5.15 -6.76 2.51
N ASN A 10 4.40 -6.25 3.50
CA ASN A 10 3.00 -6.67 3.71
C ASN A 10 2.10 -6.45 2.48
N SER A 11 2.19 -5.28 1.84
CA SER A 11 1.41 -4.97 0.65
C SER A 11 1.79 -5.79 -0.57
N ARG A 12 3.06 -6.25 -0.66
CA ARG A 12 3.49 -7.18 -1.72
C ARG A 12 2.79 -8.54 -1.53
N HIS A 13 2.84 -9.08 -0.31
CA HIS A 13 2.20 -10.36 0.01
C HIS A 13 0.70 -10.35 -0.29
N VAL A 14 0.02 -9.25 0.03
CA VAL A 14 -1.41 -9.10 -0.31
C VAL A 14 -1.63 -9.02 -1.82
N ALA A 15 -0.79 -8.27 -2.55
CA ALA A 15 -0.89 -8.18 -4.02
C ALA A 15 -0.67 -9.54 -4.70
N GLU A 16 0.30 -10.33 -4.24
CA GLU A 16 0.57 -11.68 -4.72
C GLU A 16 -0.65 -12.59 -4.52
N LYS A 17 -1.27 -12.57 -3.33
CA LYS A 17 -2.49 -13.35 -3.06
C LYS A 17 -3.67 -12.95 -3.93
N ILE A 18 -3.84 -11.65 -4.20
CA ILE A 18 -4.91 -11.18 -5.11
C ILE A 18 -4.63 -11.70 -6.52
N ALA A 19 -3.37 -11.66 -6.98
CA ALA A 19 -2.98 -12.15 -8.30
C ALA A 19 -3.17 -13.67 -8.45
N GLU A 20 -2.84 -14.44 -7.42
CA GLU A 20 -3.12 -15.89 -7.39
C GLU A 20 -4.62 -16.19 -7.54
N ALA A 21 -5.47 -15.37 -6.92
CA ALA A 21 -6.92 -15.54 -6.98
C ALA A 21 -7.56 -15.06 -8.29
N THR A 22 -7.02 -14.01 -8.92
CA THR A 22 -7.64 -13.38 -10.11
C THR A 22 -6.93 -13.69 -11.43
N GLY A 23 -5.69 -14.22 -11.36
CA GLY A 23 -4.82 -14.41 -12.51
C GLY A 23 -4.31 -13.11 -13.12
N ASP A 24 -4.40 -11.98 -12.42
CA ASP A 24 -3.98 -10.68 -12.94
C ASP A 24 -2.49 -10.39 -12.70
N ALA A 25 -1.88 -9.66 -13.62
CA ALA A 25 -0.49 -9.19 -13.50
C ALA A 25 -0.31 -8.23 -12.32
N ILE A 26 0.82 -8.34 -11.62
CA ILE A 26 1.25 -7.45 -10.52
C ILE A 26 2.39 -6.55 -10.96
N GLU A 27 2.42 -5.30 -10.49
CA GLU A 27 3.49 -4.35 -10.78
C GLU A 27 3.84 -3.50 -9.54
N ASN A 28 5.15 -3.32 -9.31
CA ASN A 28 5.65 -2.57 -8.16
C ASN A 28 5.92 -1.10 -8.53
N ILE A 29 4.92 -0.25 -8.29
CA ILE A 29 4.99 1.16 -8.69
C ILE A 29 6.06 1.96 -7.92
N ALA A 30 6.54 1.46 -6.78
CA ALA A 30 7.57 2.14 -5.99
C ALA A 30 8.90 2.31 -6.76
N VAL A 31 9.16 1.48 -7.78
CA VAL A 31 10.35 1.61 -8.64
C VAL A 31 10.28 2.86 -9.50
N HIS A 32 9.09 3.22 -10.00
CA HIS A 32 8.86 4.41 -10.82
C HIS A 32 8.87 5.68 -9.96
N LEU A 33 8.28 5.64 -8.75
CA LEU A 33 8.36 6.76 -7.81
C LEU A 33 9.81 7.16 -7.50
N LYS A 34 10.71 6.18 -7.28
CA LYS A 34 12.14 6.43 -7.02
C LYS A 34 12.89 7.03 -8.21
N LYS A 35 12.41 6.78 -9.42
CA LYS A 35 12.99 7.29 -10.67
C LYS A 35 12.37 8.62 -11.11
N HIS A 36 11.42 9.17 -10.33
CA HIS A 36 10.59 10.31 -10.74
C HIS A 36 9.91 10.10 -12.11
N ASP A 37 9.50 8.85 -12.36
CA ASP A 37 8.82 8.42 -13.56
C ASP A 37 7.37 8.04 -13.22
N VAL A 38 6.46 8.24 -14.18
CA VAL A 38 5.03 7.95 -14.02
C VAL A 38 4.67 6.51 -14.39
N GLY A 39 5.58 5.78 -15.05
CA GLY A 39 5.32 4.44 -15.58
C GLY A 39 4.24 4.47 -16.68
N SER A 40 3.97 3.31 -17.29
CA SER A 40 2.91 3.15 -18.28
C SER A 40 2.17 1.85 -18.00
N TYR A 41 0.87 1.95 -17.73
CA TYR A 41 0.04 0.84 -17.30
C TYR A 41 -1.25 0.82 -18.14
N THR A 42 -1.51 -0.31 -18.81
CA THR A 42 -2.71 -0.53 -19.60
C THR A 42 -3.35 -1.84 -19.17
N SER A 43 -4.66 -1.84 -18.93
CA SER A 43 -5.42 -3.02 -18.57
C SER A 43 -6.83 -2.98 -19.15
N GLU A 44 -7.28 -4.13 -19.68
CA GLU A 44 -8.66 -4.34 -20.13
C GLU A 44 -9.63 -4.61 -18.96
N LYS A 45 -9.08 -4.92 -17.78
CA LYS A 45 -9.81 -5.15 -16.54
C LYS A 45 -9.60 -3.97 -15.58
N PRO A 46 -10.46 -3.80 -14.54
CA PRO A 46 -10.24 -2.80 -13.51
C PRO A 46 -8.85 -2.89 -12.86
N TYR A 47 -8.33 -1.73 -12.46
CA TYR A 47 -7.10 -1.63 -11.68
C TYR A 47 -7.37 -1.89 -10.20
N VAL A 48 -6.46 -2.59 -9.56
CA VAL A 48 -6.45 -2.82 -8.11
C VAL A 48 -5.20 -2.15 -7.54
N PHE A 49 -5.36 -1.26 -6.57
CA PHE A 49 -4.24 -0.58 -5.89
C PHE A 49 -4.05 -1.16 -4.50
N VAL A 50 -2.82 -1.58 -4.18
CA VAL A 50 -2.48 -2.17 -2.88
C VAL A 50 -1.34 -1.38 -2.23
N GLY A 51 -1.58 -0.85 -1.04
CA GLY A 51 -0.59 -0.05 -0.34
C GLY A 51 -0.78 -0.07 1.17
N PRO A 52 0.26 0.27 1.94
CA PRO A 52 0.15 0.44 3.38
C PRO A 52 -0.80 1.59 3.72
N VAL A 53 -1.58 1.39 4.79
CA VAL A 53 -2.26 2.49 5.48
C VAL A 53 -1.35 2.95 6.60
N TYR A 54 -0.76 4.14 6.45
CA TYR A 54 -0.04 4.80 7.54
C TYR A 54 -1.04 5.57 8.40
N ALA A 55 -1.71 4.85 9.30
CA ALA A 55 -2.55 5.48 10.32
C ALA A 55 -1.68 5.91 11.51
N VAL A 56 -1.77 7.18 11.91
CA VAL A 56 -1.16 7.67 13.15
C VAL A 56 -2.12 7.39 14.31
N LEU A 57 -1.73 6.53 15.25
CA LEU A 57 -2.46 6.39 16.51
C LEU A 57 -2.17 7.62 17.36
N ARG A 58 -3.12 8.55 17.43
CA ARG A 58 -3.06 9.66 18.38
C ARG A 58 -3.43 9.11 19.76
N LEU A 59 -2.43 8.80 20.59
CA LEU A 59 -2.68 8.46 21.99
C LEU A 59 -3.08 9.76 22.72
N HIS A 60 -4.34 9.89 23.11
CA HIS A 60 -4.75 10.97 24.02
C HIS A 60 -4.18 10.65 25.40
N ARG A 61 -2.96 11.10 25.70
CA ARG A 61 -2.44 11.05 27.07
C ARG A 61 -3.33 11.93 27.94
N GLN A 62 -4.10 11.34 28.86
CA GLN A 62 -4.58 12.10 30.01
C GLN A 62 -3.33 12.54 30.79
N LEU A 63 -3.10 13.85 30.87
CA LEU A 63 -2.13 14.40 31.79
C LEU A 63 -2.61 14.05 33.20
N PRO A 64 -1.72 13.59 34.11
CA PRO A 64 -2.10 13.38 35.50
C PRO A 64 -2.54 14.74 36.07
N GLY A 65 -3.86 14.88 36.26
CA GLY A 65 -4.44 15.98 37.03
C GLY A 65 -4.04 15.83 38.50
N GLU A 66 -3.68 16.97 39.07
CA GLU A 66 -3.39 17.20 40.48
C GLU A 66 -4.36 16.43 41.38
N ARG A 67 -3.80 15.60 42.26
CA ARG A 67 -4.52 15.15 43.44
C ARG A 67 -4.14 16.14 44.54
N ASP A 68 -5.15 16.90 44.96
CA ASP A 68 -5.16 17.70 46.19
C ASP A 68 -4.65 16.91 47.40
#